data_AF-A0A151T4Y2-F1
#
_entry.id   AF-A0A151T4Y2-F1
#
_cell.length_a   1.000
_cell.length_b   1.000
_cell.length_c   1.000
_cell.angle_alpha   90.00
_cell.angle_beta   90.00
_cell.angle_gamma   90.00
#
_symmetry.space_group_name_H-M   'P 1'
#
loop_
_entity.id
_entity.type
_entity.pdbx_description
1 polymer ?
#
loop_
_entity_poly.entity_id
_entity_poly.type
_entity_poly.pdbx_seq_one_letter_code
_entity_poly.pdbx_strand_id
1 'polypeptide(L)'
;MSATINADLFSKYFANAPTIHIPGFTFPVAEYFLEDVLEKTRYSIKSDFDNFEGNSRRRRKQQDSKKDPLTEMFEACIYLTHQAMYLQSS
;
A
#
# COMPACT_ATOMS: atom_id res chain seq x y z
N MET A 1 -11.39 -13.36 -16.99
CA MET A 1 -11.32 -13.66 -15.55
C MET A 1 -11.07 -12.35 -14.80
N SER A 2 -11.72 -12.14 -13.66
CA SER A 2 -11.66 -10.85 -12.95
C SER A 2 -12.02 -11.01 -11.48
N ALA A 3 -11.30 -10.34 -10.60
CA ALA A 3 -11.59 -10.32 -9.16
C ALA A 3 -12.62 -9.22 -8.76
N THR A 4 -12.68 -8.11 -9.50
CA THR A 4 -13.47 -6.91 -9.12
C THR A 4 -14.24 -6.27 -10.28
N ILE A 5 -14.25 -6.90 -11.47
CA ILE A 5 -14.85 -6.29 -12.67
C ILE A 5 -16.36 -6.52 -12.73
N ASN A 6 -17.07 -5.62 -13.43
CA ASN A 6 -18.48 -5.80 -13.73
C ASN A 6 -18.68 -6.89 -14.80
N ALA A 7 -18.97 -8.12 -14.38
CA ALA A 7 -19.12 -9.27 -15.27
C ALA A 7 -20.27 -9.11 -16.29
N ASP A 8 -21.34 -8.41 -15.93
CA ASP A 8 -22.52 -8.23 -16.80
C ASP A 8 -22.22 -7.30 -17.98
N LEU A 9 -21.42 -6.26 -17.75
CA LEU A 9 -20.97 -5.36 -18.82
C LEU A 9 -20.16 -6.14 -19.86
N PHE A 10 -19.25 -6.99 -19.41
CA PHE A 10 -18.41 -7.81 -20.29
C PHE A 10 -19.22 -8.90 -21.00
N SER A 11 -20.17 -9.54 -20.31
CA SER A 11 -21.09 -10.50 -20.93
C SER A 11 -21.84 -9.86 -22.10
N LYS A 12 -22.48 -8.70 -21.89
CA LYS A 12 -23.22 -7.97 -22.93
C LYS A 12 -22.34 -7.56 -24.11
N TYR A 13 -21.13 -7.09 -23.85
CA TYR A 13 -20.17 -6.74 -24.90
C TYR A 13 -19.81 -7.95 -25.78
N PHE A 14 -19.63 -9.13 -25.18
CA PHE A 14 -19.37 -10.38 -25.89
C PHE A 14 -20.65 -11.15 -26.23
N ALA A 15 -21.68 -10.45 -26.69
CA ALA A 15 -22.94 -11.05 -27.14
C ALA A 15 -23.64 -11.95 -26.10
N ASN A 16 -23.74 -11.47 -24.87
CA ASN A 16 -24.30 -12.20 -23.71
C ASN A 16 -23.57 -13.52 -23.43
N ALA A 17 -22.24 -13.50 -23.49
CA ALA A 17 -21.41 -14.65 -23.18
C ALA A 17 -21.72 -15.20 -21.76
N PRO A 18 -21.74 -16.54 -21.57
CA PRO A 18 -22.00 -17.14 -20.27
C PRO A 18 -21.01 -16.67 -19.20
N THR A 19 -21.52 -16.35 -18.01
CA THR A 19 -20.72 -15.94 -16.85
C THR A 19 -20.77 -17.04 -15.78
N ILE A 20 -19.62 -17.27 -15.13
CA ILE A 20 -19.50 -18.20 -14.01
C ILE A 20 -18.92 -17.43 -12.84
N HIS A 21 -19.63 -17.43 -11.71
CA HIS A 21 -19.16 -16.82 -10.47
C HIS A 21 -18.62 -17.91 -9.53
N ILE A 22 -17.32 -17.84 -9.27
CA ILE A 22 -16.65 -18.72 -8.31
C ILE A 22 -16.59 -17.99 -6.97
N PRO A 23 -17.20 -18.51 -5.89
CA PRO A 23 -17.11 -17.86 -4.58
C PRO A 23 -15.65 -17.86 -4.12
N GLY A 24 -15.16 -16.68 -3.74
CA GLY A 24 -13.83 -16.52 -3.17
C GLY A 24 -13.82 -16.79 -1.66
N PHE A 25 -12.64 -17.11 -1.14
CA PHE A 25 -12.34 -17.06 0.28
C PHE A 25 -11.38 -15.91 0.52
N THR A 26 -11.63 -15.11 1.56
CA THR A 26 -10.76 -14.00 1.96
C THR A 26 -10.33 -14.16 3.40
N PHE A 27 -9.15 -13.64 3.71
CA PHE A 27 -8.71 -13.41 5.08
C PHE A 27 -9.00 -11.95 5.45
N PRO A 28 -9.19 -11.61 6.74
CA PRO A 28 -9.36 -10.23 7.14
C PRO A 28 -8.14 -9.40 6.74
N VAL A 29 -8.36 -8.33 5.99
CA VAL A 29 -7.35 -7.34 5.60
C VAL A 29 -7.68 -6.03 6.30
N ALA A 30 -6.70 -5.44 6.97
CA ALA A 30 -6.87 -4.13 7.58
C ALA A 30 -6.77 -3.03 6.51
N GLU A 31 -7.81 -2.21 6.40
CA GLU A 31 -7.84 -1.03 5.55
C GLU A 31 -7.37 0.20 6.35
N TYR A 32 -6.56 1.04 5.73
CA TYR A 32 -6.09 2.31 6.31
C TYR A 32 -6.30 3.43 5.31
N PHE A 33 -6.85 4.54 5.79
CA PHE A 33 -6.93 5.79 5.06
C PHE A 33 -5.69 6.66 5.32
N LEU A 34 -5.56 7.76 4.60
CA LEU A 34 -4.37 8.62 4.67
C LEU A 34 -4.17 9.16 6.09
N GLU A 35 -5.25 9.54 6.76
CA GLU A 35 -5.27 10.07 8.12
C GLU A 35 -4.69 9.06 9.11
N ASP A 36 -5.08 7.78 8.98
CA ASP A 36 -4.58 6.69 9.81
C ASP A 36 -3.08 6.50 9.61
N VAL A 37 -2.61 6.59 8.37
CA VAL A 37 -1.19 6.47 8.03
C VAL A 37 -0.40 7.61 8.65
N LEU A 38 -0.88 8.85 8.51
CA LEU A 38 -0.22 10.03 9.08
C LEU A 38 -0.16 9.98 10.61
N GLU A 39 -1.24 9.55 11.27
CA GLU A 39 -1.29 9.41 12.72
C GLU A 39 -0.33 8.32 13.21
N LYS A 40 -0.38 7.13 12.61
CA LYS A 40 0.46 5.98 13.00
C LYS A 40 1.94 6.25 12.82
N THR A 41 2.29 6.96 11.76
CA THR A 41 3.69 7.20 11.38
C THR A 41 4.22 8.52 11.93
N ARG A 42 3.34 9.40 12.44
CA ARG A 42 3.67 10.77 12.85
C ARG A 42 4.42 11.52 11.75
N TYR A 43 4.07 11.23 10.50
CA TYR A 43 4.75 11.79 9.35
C TYR A 43 4.47 13.29 9.24
N SER A 44 5.53 14.08 9.30
CA SER A 44 5.46 15.54 9.10
C SER A 44 5.81 15.85 7.65
N ILE A 45 4.83 16.37 6.91
CA ILE A 45 5.05 16.91 5.57
C ILE A 45 5.92 18.17 5.74
N LYS A 46 7.15 18.13 5.22
CA LYS A 46 8.01 19.33 5.17
C LYS A 46 7.61 20.15 3.96
N SER A 47 7.34 21.43 4.16
CA SER A 47 7.11 22.36 3.05
C SER A 47 8.38 22.51 2.22
N ASP A 48 8.27 22.45 0.90
CA ASP A 48 9.39 22.73 -0.01
C ASP A 48 9.97 24.14 0.16
N PHE A 49 9.21 25.05 0.77
CA PHE A 49 9.64 26.40 1.14
C PHE A 49 10.80 26.44 2.15
N ASP A 50 11.00 25.38 2.95
CA ASP A 50 12.11 25.31 3.92
C ASP A 50 13.45 24.90 3.29
N ASN A 51 13.47 24.50 2.01
CA ASN A 51 14.69 24.05 1.32
C ASN A 51 15.46 25.18 0.61
N PHE A 52 14.99 26.44 0.68
CA PHE A 52 15.67 27.56 0.00
C PHE A 52 16.87 28.13 0.78
N GLU A 53 17.09 27.74 2.03
CA GLU A 53 18.28 28.15 2.79
C GLU A 53 19.53 27.32 2.40
N GLY A 54 20.11 27.73 1.27
CA GLY A 54 21.56 27.87 1.08
C GLY A 54 22.45 26.69 1.49
N ASN A 55 22.51 25.62 0.68
CA ASN A 55 23.65 24.68 0.74
C ASN A 55 23.91 23.91 -0.57
N SER A 56 23.98 24.64 -1.69
CA SER A 56 24.06 24.08 -3.05
C SER A 56 25.41 23.42 -3.44
N ARG A 57 26.34 23.13 -2.51
CA ARG A 57 27.67 22.60 -2.90
C ARG A 57 28.17 21.34 -2.19
N ARG A 58 27.48 20.78 -1.19
CA ARG A 58 27.98 19.60 -0.44
C ARG A 58 27.16 18.32 -0.53
N ARG A 59 25.98 18.33 -1.14
CA ARG A 59 25.01 17.22 -1.04
C ARG A 59 24.96 16.27 -2.25
N ARG A 60 25.90 16.35 -3.20
CA ARG A 60 25.88 15.55 -4.43
C ARG A 60 26.51 14.15 -4.30
N LYS A 61 26.95 13.71 -3.11
CA LYS A 61 27.69 12.44 -2.94
C LYS A 61 27.11 11.45 -1.92
N GLN A 62 25.87 11.63 -1.47
CA GLN A 62 25.15 10.64 -0.66
C GLN A 62 23.70 10.61 -1.09
N GLN A 63 23.45 10.13 -2.30
CA GLN A 63 22.12 9.68 -2.70
C GLN A 63 22.15 8.15 -2.61
N ASP A 64 22.54 7.64 -1.44
CA ASP A 64 22.34 6.23 -1.12
C ASP A 64 20.84 6.02 -0.94
N SER A 65 20.35 4.99 -1.61
CA SER A 65 18.99 4.46 -1.63
C SER A 65 18.51 3.99 -0.25
N LYS A 66 18.45 4.90 0.72
CA LYS A 66 17.81 4.64 2.02
C LYS A 66 16.32 4.64 1.75
N LYS A 67 15.67 3.49 1.96
CA LYS A 67 14.23 3.36 1.85
C LYS A 67 13.57 4.45 2.70
N ASP A 68 12.49 5.05 2.18
CA ASP A 68 11.78 6.07 2.95
C ASP A 68 11.34 5.47 4.29
N PRO A 69 11.47 6.20 5.42
CA PRO A 69 11.15 5.68 6.75
C PRO A 69 9.74 5.10 6.88
N LEU A 70 8.80 5.61 6.07
CA LEU A 70 7.44 5.08 5.97
C LEU A 70 7.41 3.65 5.43
N THR A 71 8.18 3.39 4.38
CA THR A 71 8.26 2.07 3.72
C THR A 71 8.81 1.01 4.67
N GLU A 72 9.83 1.35 5.48
CA GLU A 72 10.38 0.43 6.48
C GLU A 72 9.36 0.10 7.59
N MET A 73 8.62 1.10 8.06
CA MET A 73 7.58 0.90 9.09
C MET A 73 6.44 -0.01 8.61
N PHE A 74 6.03 0.12 7.34
CA PHE A 74 4.99 -0.74 6.78
C PHE A 74 5.48 -2.15 6.48
N GLU A 75 6.71 -2.32 5.97
CA GLU A 75 7.32 -3.65 5.79
C GLU A 75 7.36 -4.41 7.14
N ALA A 76 7.73 -3.74 8.23
CA ALA A 76 7.73 -4.34 9.57
C ALA A 76 6.31 -4.71 10.07
N CYS A 77 5.31 -3.85 9.83
CA CYS A 77 3.93 -4.10 10.23
C CYS A 77 3.33 -5.30 9.48
N ILE A 78 3.61 -5.43 8.18
CA ILE A 78 3.16 -6.55 7.34
C ILE A 78 3.83 -7.85 7.80
N TYR A 79 5.13 -7.81 8.12
CA TYR A 79 5.84 -8.99 8.59
C TYR A 79 5.33 -9.48 9.96
N LEU A 80 5.09 -8.56 10.90
CA LEU A 80 4.60 -8.89 12.23
C LEU A 80 3.15 -9.39 12.23
N THR A 81 2.29 -8.83 11.39
CA THR A 81 0.92 -9.35 11.23
C THR A 81 0.93 -10.77 10.66
N HIS A 82 1.76 -11.04 9.67
CA HIS A 82 1.90 -12.40 9.11
C HIS A 82 2.43 -13.40 10.16
N GLN A 83 3.39 -12.99 11.00
CA GLN A 83 3.93 -13.83 12.08
C GLN A 83 2.89 -14.10 13.18
N ALA A 84 2.11 -13.08 13.57
CA ALA A 84 1.07 -13.22 14.59
C ALA A 84 -0.08 -14.15 14.15
N MET A 85 -0.50 -14.07 12.88
CA MET A 85 -1.52 -14.98 12.32
C MET A 85 -1.07 -16.44 12.34
N TYR A 86 0.22 -16.70 12.10
CA TYR A 86 0.79 -18.06 12.14
C TYR A 86 0.78 -18.65 13.55
N LEU A 87 1.03 -17.84 14.58
CA LEU A 87 1.07 -18.28 15.98
C LEU A 87 -0.31 -18.52 16.59
N GLN A 88 -1.36 -17.87 16.08
CA GLN A 88 -2.75 -18.05 16.51
C GLN A 88 -3.43 -19.32 15.95
N SER A 89 -2.76 -20.01 15.01
CA SER A 89 -3.29 -21.19 14.30
C SER A 89 -2.66 -22.52 14.75
N SER A 90 -1.87 -22.52 15.83
CA SER A 90 -1.33 -23.72 16.53
C SER A 90 -1.92 -23.82 17.93
#